data_AF-A0A928XPS7-F1
#
_entry.id   AF-A0A928XPS7-F1
#
_cell.length_a   1.000
_cell.length_b   1.000
_cell.length_c   1.000
_cell.angle_alpha   90.00
_cell.angle_beta   90.00
_cell.angle_gamma   90.00
#
_symmetry.space_group_name_H-M   'P 1'
#
loop_
_entity.id
_entity.type
_entity.pdbx_description
1 polymer ?
#
loop_
_entity_poly.entity_id
_entity_poly.type
_entity_poly.pdbx_seq_one_letter_code
_entity_poly.pdbx_strand_id
1 'polypeptide(L)' 'MNALKAHVVNGRIVVDEPTDLPDGTELYLVRAHSDDEMDEEERAELEAAIDEGLDDFEAGRIVDEETIRAKLRAYR' A
#
# COMPACT_ATOMS: atom_id res chain seq x y z
N MET A 1 -5.65 -1.07 15.41
CA MET A 1 -6.65 -0.03 15.10
C MET A 1 -7.82 -0.77 14.47
N ASN A 2 -9.02 -0.73 15.06
CA ASN A 2 -10.19 -1.42 14.51
C ASN A 2 -11.01 -0.39 13.74
N ALA A 3 -10.97 -0.44 12.41
CA ALA A 3 -11.80 0.43 11.58
C ALA A 3 -13.24 -0.11 11.55
N LEU A 4 -14.22 0.79 11.63
CA LEU A 4 -15.62 0.43 11.43
C LEU A 4 -15.86 0.19 9.94
N LYS A 5 -16.56 -0.89 9.60
CA LYS A 5 -16.92 -1.17 8.21
C LYS A 5 -18.10 -0.28 7.82
N ALA A 6 -17.92 0.48 6.74
CA ALA A 6 -18.94 1.35 6.18
C ALA A 6 -19.12 1.08 4.69
N HIS A 7 -20.30 1.34 4.16
CA HIS A 7 -20.60 1.22 2.73
C HIS A 7 -21.44 2.40 2.23
N VAL A 8 -21.43 2.66 0.93
CA VAL A 8 -22.18 3.77 0.33
C VAL A 8 -23.50 3.26 -0.27
N VAL A 9 -24.62 3.80 0.18
CA VAL A 9 -25.96 3.54 -0.37
C VAL A 9 -26.61 4.86 -0.73
N ASN A 10 -27.02 5.01 -2.00
CA ASN A 10 -27.67 6.22 -2.50
C ASN A 10 -26.90 7.51 -2.17
N GLY A 11 -25.56 7.47 -2.28
CA GLY A 11 -24.69 8.61 -2.00
C GLY A 11 -24.50 8.94 -0.51
N ARG A 12 -24.89 8.05 0.40
CA ARG A 12 -24.71 8.20 1.85
C ARG A 12 -23.84 7.09 2.42
N ILE A 13 -22.97 7.44 3.36
CA ILE A 13 -22.14 6.47 4.09
C ILE A 13 -23.00 5.85 5.20
N VAL A 14 -23.04 4.52 5.24
CA VAL A 14 -23.81 3.71 6.19
C VAL A 14 -22.86 2.82 6.96
N VAL A 15 -22.98 2.82 8.29
CA VAL A 15 -22.32 1.89 9.19
C VAL A 15 -23.43 1.03 9.80
N ASP A 16 -23.44 -0.27 9.50
CA ASP A 16 -24.49 -1.20 9.98
C ASP A 16 -24.22 -1.75 11.39
N GLU A 17 -23.04 -1.45 11.94
CA GLU A 17 -22.61 -1.93 13.25
C GLU A 17 -23.01 -0.94 14.36
N PRO A 18 -23.52 -1.44 15.51
CA PRO A 18 -23.80 -0.59 16.66
C PRO A 18 -22.51 0.02 17.22
N THR A 19 -22.62 1.23 17.75
CA THR A 19 -21.50 1.97 18.33
C THR A 19 -21.83 2.47 19.73
N ASP A 20 -20.85 2.40 20.63
CA ASP A 20 -20.93 2.96 21.99
C ASP A 20 -20.27 4.35 22.09
N LEU A 21 -19.93 4.95 20.95
CA LEU A 21 -19.32 6.28 20.92
C LEU A 21 -20.29 7.34 21.47
N PRO A 22 -19.80 8.32 22.26
CA PRO A 22 -20.64 9.40 22.74
C PRO A 22 -21.24 10.26 21.62
N ASP A 23 -22.41 10.83 21.89
CA ASP A 23 -23.04 11.80 21.00
C ASP A 23 -22.08 12.96 20.69
N GLY A 24 -21.99 13.32 19.41
CA GLY A 24 -21.12 14.40 18.92
C GLY A 24 -19.66 13.98 18.67
N THR A 25 -19.32 12.70 18.81
CA THR A 25 -17.98 12.19 18.43
C THR A 25 -17.72 12.42 16.94
N GLU A 26 -16.69 13.23 16.63
CA GLU A 26 -16.22 13.43 15.26
C GLU A 26 -15.38 12.22 14.80
N LEU A 27 -15.62 11.76 13.57
CA LEU A 27 -14.91 10.64 12.97
C LEU A 27 -14.30 11.04 11.64
N TYR A 28 -13.06 10.62 11.42
CA TYR A 28 -12.42 10.68 10.11
C TYR A 28 -12.75 9.43 9.31
N LEU A 29 -13.26 9.62 8.10
CA LEU A 29 -13.59 8.54 7.19
C LEU A 29 -12.54 8.50 6.08
N VAL A 30 -11.90 7.35 5.94
CA VAL A 30 -11.00 7.02 4.85
C VAL A 30 -11.60 5.85 4.07
N ARG A 31 -11.44 5.86 2.74
CA ARG A 31 -11.83 4.71 1.93
C ARG A 31 -11.04 3.50 2.41
N ALA A 32 -11.71 2.36 2.56
CA ALA A 32 -11.07 1.12 3.00
C ALA A 32 -9.98 0.64 2.02
N HIS A 33 -10.13 1.00 0.74
CA HIS A 33 -9.13 0.80 -0.30
C HIS A 33 -8.91 2.15 -1.02
N SER A 34 -7.67 2.63 -1.05
CA SER A 34 -7.30 3.77 -1.88
C SER A 34 -7.15 3.35 -3.34
N ASP A 35 -7.22 4.32 -4.27
CA ASP A 35 -6.91 4.05 -5.68
C ASP A 35 -5.40 3.81 -5.92
N ASP A 36 -4.58 4.01 -4.87
CA ASP A 36 -3.14 3.74 -4.83
C ASP A 36 -2.82 2.39 -4.15
N GLU A 37 -3.83 1.64 -3.71
CA GLU A 37 -3.62 0.29 -3.19
C GLU A 37 -3.41 -0.68 -4.35
N MET A 38 -2.35 -1.47 -4.22
CA MET A 38 -2.05 -2.54 -5.16
C MET A 38 -3.17 -3.58 -5.13
N ASP A 39 -3.67 -3.95 -6.30
CA ASP A 39 -4.51 -5.11 -6.42
C ASP A 39 -3.72 -6.42 -6.17
N GLU A 40 -4.40 -7.56 -6.19
CA GLU A 40 -3.78 -8.84 -5.89
C GLU A 40 -2.73 -9.24 -6.93
N GLU A 41 -2.93 -8.86 -8.19
CA GLU A 41 -1.99 -9.15 -9.28
C GLU A 41 -0.73 -8.27 -9.14
N GLU A 42 -0.91 -6.96 -8.95
CA GLU A 42 0.18 -6.02 -8.69
C GLU A 42 0.98 -6.44 -7.45
N ARG A 43 0.30 -6.88 -6.38
CA ARG A 43 0.94 -7.40 -5.17
C ARG A 43 1.78 -8.63 -5.46
N ALA A 44 1.25 -9.59 -6.19
CA ALA A 44 1.96 -10.81 -6.56
C ALA A 44 3.20 -10.51 -7.43
N GLU A 45 3.09 -9.55 -8.36
CA GLU A 45 4.23 -9.09 -9.17
C GLU A 45 5.33 -8.46 -8.31
N LEU A 46 4.96 -7.61 -7.34
CA LEU A 46 5.93 -7.03 -6.41
C LEU A 46 6.60 -8.07 -5.53
N GLU A 47 5.84 -9.02 -5.00
CA GLU A 47 6.39 -10.13 -4.18
C GLU A 47 7.38 -10.96 -4.99
N ALA A 48 7.05 -11.31 -6.24
CA ALA A 48 7.97 -12.01 -7.14
C ALA A 48 9.24 -11.21 -7.42
N ALA A 49 9.13 -9.89 -7.64
CA ALA A 49 10.29 -9.02 -7.86
C ALA A 49 11.18 -8.88 -6.61
N ILE A 50 10.60 -8.91 -5.41
CA ILE A 50 11.36 -8.93 -4.15
C ILE A 50 12.13 -10.24 -4.01
N ASP A 51 11.48 -11.37 -4.27
CA ASP A 51 12.12 -12.69 -4.23
C ASP A 51 13.28 -12.78 -5.23
N GLU A 52 13.09 -12.30 -6.46
CA GLU A 52 14.16 -12.21 -7.47
C GLU A 52 15.34 -11.35 -6.96
N GLY A 53 15.04 -10.20 -6.35
CA GLY A 53 16.06 -9.32 -5.77
C GLY A 53 16.84 -9.95 -4.62
N LEU A 54 16.18 -10.78 -3.80
CA LEU A 54 16.83 -11.55 -2.74
C LEU A 54 17.74 -12.64 -3.32
N ASP A 55 17.27 -13.37 -4.33
CA ASP A 55 18.07 -14.37 -5.04
C ASP A 55 19.30 -13.74 -5.73
N ASP A 56 19.15 -12.55 -6.33
CA ASP A 56 20.24 -11.75 -6.88
C ASP A 56 21.27 -11.38 -5.81
N PHE A 57 20.79 -10.94 -4.64
CA PHE A 57 21.64 -10.57 -3.52
C PHE A 57 22.44 -11.78 -3.00
N GLU A 58 21.79 -12.92 -2.77
CA GLU A 58 22.43 -14.15 -2.32
C GLU A 58 23.44 -14.70 -3.33
N ALA A 59 23.14 -14.60 -4.62
CA ALA A 59 24.05 -15.00 -5.69
C ALA A 59 25.16 -13.97 -5.98
N GLY A 60 25.19 -12.83 -5.28
CA GLY A 60 26.17 -11.77 -5.48
C GLY A 60 26.01 -11.00 -6.80
N ARG A 61 24.84 -11.06 -7.45
CA ARG A 61 24.47 -10.29 -8.64
C ARG A 61 24.11 -8.85 -8.28
N ILE A 62 24.94 -8.21 -7.49
CA ILE A 62 24.75 -6.84 -7.01
C ILE A 62 25.70 -5.87 -7.72
N VAL A 63 25.27 -4.62 -7.82
CA VAL A 63 26.07 -3.50 -8.30
C VAL A 63 26.38 -2.58 -7.12
N ASP A 64 27.61 -2.06 -7.07
CA ASP A 64 28.00 -1.14 -6.01
C ASP A 64 27.34 0.25 -6.18
N GLU A 65 27.23 0.95 -5.06
CA GLU A 65 26.57 2.26 -4.99
C GLU A 65 27.23 3.30 -5.91
N GLU A 66 28.56 3.31 -6.00
CA GLU A 66 29.28 4.30 -6.82
C GLU A 66 28.97 4.10 -8.30
N THR A 67 28.95 2.84 -8.76
CA THR A 67 28.57 2.46 -10.12
C THR A 67 27.14 2.87 -10.45
N ILE A 68 26.18 2.60 -9.56
CA ILE A 68 24.77 3.00 -9.77
C ILE A 68 24.64 4.52 -9.80
N ARG A 69 25.30 5.23 -8.87
CA ARG A 69 25.26 6.69 -8.77
C ARG A 69 25.85 7.35 -10.01
N ALA A 70 26.95 6.82 -10.55
CA ALA A 70 27.54 7.31 -11.79
C ALA A 70 26.57 7.13 -12.98
N LYS A 71 25.93 5.96 -13.10
CA LYS A 71 24.92 5.69 -14.14
C LYS A 71 23.75 6.67 -14.06
N LEU A 72 23.14 6.83 -12.88
CA LEU A 72 21.98 7.72 -12.68
C LEU A 72 22.30 9.19 -13.01
N ARG A 73 23.53 9.65 -12.72
CA ARG A 73 23.98 11.00 -13.08
C ARG A 73 24.17 11.19 -14.59
N ALA A 74 24.52 10.13 -15.31
CA ALA A 74 24.69 10.17 -16.76
C ALA A 74 23.36 10.15 -17.53
N TYR A 75 22.25 9.77 -16.88
CA TYR A 75 20.90 9.79 -17.45
C TYR A 75 20.19 11.16 -17.33
N ARG A 76 20.82 12.16 -16.69
CA ARG A 76 20.34 13.54 -16.59
C ARG A 76 21.12 14.45 -17.53
#